data_AF-A0A3D2ME05-F1
#
_entry.id   AF-A0A3D2ME05-F1
#
_cell.length_a   1.000
_cell.length_b   1.000
_cell.length_c   1.000
_cell.angle_alpha   90.00
_cell.angle_beta   90.00
_cell.angle_gamma   90.00
#
_symmetry.space_group_name_H-M   'P 1'
#
loop_
_entity.id
_entity.type
_entity.pdbx_description
1 polymer ?
#
loop_
_entity_poly.entity_id
_entity_poly.type
_entity_poly.pdbx_seq_one_letter_code
_entity_poly.pdbx_strand_id
1 'polypeptide(L)'
;MTFHFQVLPLWTLHAEQYVRDHAVSIYALLPTMQGVTDDLLLQAMKELTEYYQDNEIMVARQFVWMGIMVRRSDTITREDKARIQKELRMYDKLWDEDPEIQRIKAEAEAKGEARGEAKGEARGKAEAKVEASQEMIVGIVEARFPELVDLAQERVEKIRQLEVLNLLAKQIVLAPDEATARWTLGTFAA
;
A
#
# COMPACT_ATOMS: atom_id res chain seq x y z
N MET A 1 -17.68 23.19 -21.36
CA MET A 1 -16.88 24.13 -20.55
C MET A 1 -15.44 23.69 -20.66
N THR A 2 -14.56 24.53 -21.21
CA THR A 2 -13.15 24.19 -21.42
C THR A 2 -12.35 24.83 -20.31
N PHE A 3 -11.69 24.04 -19.47
CA PHE A 3 -10.81 24.55 -18.44
C PHE A 3 -9.42 24.77 -19.02
N HIS A 4 -8.86 25.95 -18.80
CA HIS A 4 -7.47 26.27 -19.11
C HIS A 4 -6.67 26.23 -17.81
N PHE A 5 -5.76 25.25 -17.70
CA PHE A 5 -4.88 25.12 -16.56
C PHE A 5 -3.54 25.77 -16.88
N GLN A 6 -3.01 26.54 -15.93
CA GLN A 6 -1.63 27.04 -15.97
C GLN A 6 -0.78 26.15 -15.05
N VAL A 7 0.37 25.71 -15.56
CA VAL A 7 1.35 24.92 -14.79
C VAL A 7 2.43 25.90 -14.30
N LEU A 8 2.62 25.96 -12.99
CA LEU A 8 3.69 26.75 -12.36
C LEU A 8 4.84 25.81 -11.92
N PRO A 9 5.95 25.74 -12.66
CA PRO A 9 7.07 24.86 -12.33
C PRO A 9 7.91 25.44 -11.19
N LEU A 10 7.65 25.03 -9.95
CA LEU A 10 8.30 25.61 -8.76
C LEU A 10 9.84 25.50 -8.78
N TRP A 11 10.39 24.46 -9.41
CA TRP A 11 11.83 24.23 -9.53
C TRP A 11 12.55 25.23 -10.46
N THR A 12 11.82 26.08 -11.20
CA THR A 12 12.41 27.18 -11.98
C THR A 12 12.35 28.51 -11.26
N LEU A 13 11.74 28.56 -10.07
CA LEU A 13 11.57 29.77 -9.28
C LEU A 13 12.67 29.88 -8.22
N HIS A 14 12.98 31.10 -7.78
CA HIS A 14 13.96 31.36 -6.73
C HIS A 14 13.26 31.61 -5.40
N ALA A 15 13.61 30.82 -4.38
CA ALA A 15 12.98 30.90 -3.06
C ALA A 15 13.15 32.27 -2.40
N GLU A 16 14.31 32.92 -2.60
CA GLU A 16 14.67 34.19 -1.97
C GLU A 16 13.66 35.30 -2.30
N GLN A 17 13.16 35.34 -3.54
CA GLN A 17 12.18 36.35 -3.96
C GLN A 17 10.93 36.30 -3.09
N TYR A 18 10.41 35.10 -2.84
CA TYR A 18 9.17 34.93 -2.09
C TYR A 18 9.33 35.25 -0.61
N VAL A 19 10.49 34.97 -0.04
CA VAL A 19 10.79 35.34 1.36
C VAL A 19 10.94 36.86 1.47
N ARG A 20 11.62 37.50 0.51
CA ARG A 20 11.76 38.96 0.47
C ARG A 20 10.42 39.68 0.31
N ASP A 21 9.52 39.11 -0.49
CA ASP A 21 8.19 39.66 -0.75
C ASP A 21 7.19 39.30 0.37
N HIS A 22 7.63 38.63 1.44
CA HIS A 22 6.80 38.15 2.55
C HIS A 22 5.58 37.33 2.09
N ALA A 23 5.76 36.48 1.07
CA ALA A 23 4.71 35.67 0.49
C ALA A 23 4.43 34.40 1.34
N VAL A 24 4.04 34.58 2.60
CA VAL A 24 3.93 33.52 3.63
C VAL A 24 3.13 32.29 3.17
N SER A 25 2.11 32.49 2.32
CA SER A 25 1.28 31.41 1.78
C SER A 25 2.04 30.37 0.94
N ILE A 26 3.22 30.71 0.40
CA ILE A 26 4.05 29.80 -0.41
C ILE A 26 5.17 29.13 0.39
N TYR A 27 5.35 29.49 1.66
CA TYR A 27 6.56 29.13 2.42
C TYR A 27 6.74 27.62 2.57
N ALA A 28 5.67 26.85 2.73
CA ALA A 28 5.73 25.39 2.76
C ALA A 28 6.28 24.76 1.47
N LEU A 29 6.27 25.49 0.34
CA LEU A 29 6.73 25.02 -0.96
C LEU A 29 8.15 25.50 -1.31
N LEU A 30 8.73 26.42 -0.53
CA LEU A 30 10.09 26.93 -0.75
C LEU A 30 11.12 25.82 -0.94
N PRO A 31 11.09 24.68 -0.20
CA PRO A 31 12.08 23.63 -0.39
C PRO A 31 12.16 23.06 -1.81
N THR A 32 11.12 23.26 -2.64
CA THR A 32 11.06 22.78 -4.03
C THR A 32 11.62 23.76 -5.06
N MET A 33 12.07 24.94 -4.61
CA MET A 33 12.57 26.03 -5.46
C MET A 33 14.12 26.06 -5.50
N GLN A 34 14.68 26.90 -6.37
CA GLN A 34 16.11 27.12 -6.48
C GLN A 34 16.64 28.09 -5.41
N GLY A 35 17.92 27.95 -5.08
CA GLY A 35 18.63 28.86 -4.17
C GLY A 35 18.18 28.73 -2.71
N VAL A 36 17.56 27.61 -2.36
CA VAL A 36 17.14 27.35 -0.98
C VAL A 36 18.35 27.05 -0.11
N THR A 37 18.47 27.78 0.99
CA THR A 37 19.43 27.54 2.06
C THR A 37 18.71 27.24 3.37
N ASP A 38 19.41 26.70 4.36
CA ASP A 38 18.88 26.51 5.70
C ASP A 38 18.52 27.85 6.35
N ASP A 39 19.38 28.87 6.26
CA ASP A 39 19.09 30.21 6.77
C ASP A 39 17.77 30.79 6.22
N LEU A 40 17.53 30.64 4.92
CA LEU A 40 16.32 31.11 4.26
C LEU A 40 15.07 30.37 4.77
N LEU A 41 15.16 29.05 4.96
CA LEU A 41 14.06 28.25 5.48
C LEU A 41 13.81 28.52 6.96
N LEU A 42 14.86 28.74 7.76
CA LEU A 42 14.72 29.12 9.16
C LEU A 42 14.06 30.49 9.30
N GLN A 43 14.40 31.46 8.44
CA GLN A 43 13.70 32.73 8.36
C GLN A 43 12.23 32.53 8.01
N ALA A 44 11.92 31.75 6.97
CA ALA A 44 10.55 31.44 6.58
C ALA A 44 9.75 30.76 7.72
N MET A 45 10.40 29.87 8.49
CA MET A 45 9.78 29.23 9.66
C MET A 45 9.46 30.25 10.76
N LYS A 46 10.37 31.18 11.03
CA LYS A 46 10.16 32.26 12.00
C LYS A 46 8.96 33.13 11.57
N GLU A 47 8.94 33.58 10.32
CA GLU A 47 7.86 34.40 9.76
C GLU A 47 6.51 33.66 9.77
N LEU A 48 6.48 32.35 9.50
CA LEU A 48 5.27 31.53 9.62
C LEU A 48 4.74 31.50 11.05
N THR A 49 5.64 31.36 12.03
CA THR A 49 5.27 31.37 13.44
C THR A 49 4.70 32.73 13.86
N GLU A 50 5.31 33.81 13.41
CA GLU A 50 4.84 35.18 13.69
C GLU A 50 3.49 35.46 13.03
N TYR A 51 3.33 35.07 11.76
CA TYR A 51 2.10 35.31 10.99
C TYR A 51 0.90 34.55 11.55
N TYR A 52 1.12 33.31 11.99
CA TYR A 52 0.08 32.44 12.56
C TYR A 52 0.19 32.32 14.09
N GLN A 53 0.71 33.33 14.79
CA GLN A 53 0.94 33.28 16.24
C GLN A 53 -0.32 32.90 17.05
N ASP A 54 -1.51 33.29 16.59
CA ASP A 54 -2.79 32.99 17.23
C ASP A 54 -3.43 31.68 16.72
N ASN A 55 -2.73 30.93 15.87
CA ASN A 55 -3.22 29.72 15.22
C ASN A 55 -2.12 28.65 15.10
N GLU A 56 -1.80 28.05 16.24
CA GLU A 56 -0.79 26.98 16.34
C GLU A 56 -1.06 25.80 15.39
N ILE A 57 -2.34 25.49 15.11
CA ILE A 57 -2.72 24.43 14.16
C ILE A 57 -2.25 24.79 12.75
N MET A 58 -2.41 26.05 12.32
CA MET A 58 -1.92 26.49 11.01
C MET A 58 -0.40 26.51 10.93
N VAL A 59 0.30 26.93 11.98
CA VAL A 59 1.78 26.83 12.05
C VAL A 59 2.22 25.37 11.86
N ALA A 60 1.66 24.47 12.66
CA ALA A 60 1.98 23.05 12.60
C ALA A 60 1.74 22.45 11.20
N ARG A 61 0.60 22.77 10.60
CA ARG A 61 0.25 22.31 9.25
C ARG A 61 1.24 22.79 8.20
N GLN A 62 1.66 24.06 8.26
CA GLN A 62 2.66 24.61 7.32
C GLN A 62 4.03 23.94 7.50
N PHE A 63 4.44 23.69 8.74
CA PHE A 63 5.70 23.01 9.03
C PHE A 63 5.71 21.55 8.61
N VAL A 64 4.59 20.85 8.71
CA VAL A 64 4.50 19.49 8.19
C VAL A 64 4.66 19.48 6.67
N TRP A 65 3.97 20.36 5.96
CA TRP A 65 4.12 20.46 4.51
C TRP A 65 5.54 20.82 4.11
N MET A 66 6.13 21.81 4.79
CA MET A 66 7.54 22.17 4.59
C MET A 66 8.46 20.96 4.82
N GLY A 67 8.25 20.20 5.90
CA GLY A 67 9.04 19.00 6.21
C GLY A 67 8.91 17.90 5.16
N ILE A 68 7.71 17.70 4.60
CA ILE A 68 7.49 16.78 3.48
C ILE A 68 8.30 17.24 2.26
N MET A 69 8.25 18.53 1.92
CA MET A 69 8.97 19.08 0.77
C MET A 69 10.49 19.04 0.97
N VAL A 70 11.01 19.37 2.16
CA VAL A 70 12.44 19.25 2.51
C VAL A 70 12.92 17.81 2.34
N ARG A 71 12.15 16.81 2.81
CA ARG A 71 12.53 15.40 2.67
C ARG A 71 12.62 14.97 1.20
N ARG A 72 11.71 15.46 0.37
CA ARG A 72 11.58 15.06 -1.05
C ARG A 72 12.42 15.87 -2.02
N SER A 73 12.85 17.07 -1.65
CA SER A 73 13.56 17.96 -2.56
C SER A 73 15.02 17.53 -2.75
N ASP A 74 15.52 17.52 -3.99
CA ASP A 74 16.94 17.32 -4.27
C ASP A 74 17.74 18.63 -4.33
N THR A 75 17.10 19.79 -4.15
CA THR A 75 17.75 21.11 -4.22
C THR A 75 18.49 21.50 -2.94
N ILE A 76 18.30 20.76 -1.85
CA ILE A 76 18.85 21.04 -0.51
C ILE A 76 19.90 19.97 -0.17
N THR A 77 21.03 20.40 0.39
CA THR A 77 22.10 19.49 0.82
C THR A 77 21.63 18.57 1.95
N ARG A 78 22.27 17.41 2.11
CA ARG A 78 21.92 16.47 3.19
C ARG A 78 22.11 17.07 4.59
N GLU A 79 23.14 17.90 4.77
CA GLU A 79 23.43 18.56 6.04
C GLU A 79 22.37 19.60 6.39
N ASP A 80 22.00 20.45 5.43
CA ASP A 80 20.94 21.45 5.60
C ASP A 80 19.60 20.77 5.89
N LYS A 81 19.27 19.70 5.13
CA LYS A 81 18.07 18.89 5.39
C LYS A 81 18.03 18.39 6.83
N ALA A 82 19.15 17.90 7.36
CA ALA A 82 19.22 17.39 8.72
C ALA A 82 19.00 18.50 9.76
N ARG A 83 19.59 19.68 9.55
CA ARG A 83 19.37 20.86 10.40
C ARG A 83 17.91 21.28 10.41
N ILE A 84 17.31 21.50 9.23
CA ILE A 84 15.91 21.94 9.10
C ILE A 84 14.95 20.89 9.68
N GLN A 85 15.19 19.60 9.42
CA GLN A 85 14.35 18.54 9.97
C GLN A 85 14.39 18.49 11.49
N LYS A 86 15.52 18.82 12.12
CA LYS A 86 15.62 18.85 13.58
C LYS A 86 14.69 19.92 14.17
N GLU A 87 14.63 21.09 13.56
CA GLU A 87 13.72 22.17 13.98
C GLU A 87 12.25 21.77 13.76
N LEU A 88 11.94 21.18 12.60
CA LEU A 88 10.56 20.77 12.28
C LEU A 88 10.02 19.66 13.19
N ARG A 89 10.88 18.78 13.72
CA ARG A 89 10.47 17.70 14.65
C ARG A 89 9.80 18.21 15.92
N MET A 90 10.04 19.45 16.32
CA MET A 90 9.36 20.05 17.47
C MET A 90 7.83 20.12 17.27
N TYR A 91 7.37 20.08 16.02
CA TYR A 91 5.97 20.22 15.63
C TYR A 91 5.32 18.90 15.17
N ASP A 92 6.05 17.78 15.22
CA ASP A 92 5.52 16.44 14.86
C ASP A 92 4.31 16.05 15.74
N LYS A 93 4.32 16.44 17.02
CA LYS A 93 3.20 16.17 17.94
C LYS A 93 1.90 16.87 17.50
N LEU A 94 2.01 18.10 17.01
CA LEU A 94 0.85 18.91 16.60
C LEU A 94 0.20 18.35 15.33
N TRP A 95 0.98 17.66 14.47
CA TRP A 95 0.44 16.95 13.31
C TRP A 95 -0.37 15.73 13.69
N ASP A 96 0.13 14.95 14.65
CA ASP A 96 -0.59 13.77 15.12
C ASP A 96 -1.87 14.17 15.86
N GLU A 97 -1.95 15.35 16.45
CA GLU A 97 -3.14 15.85 17.13
C GLU A 97 -4.16 16.53 16.19
N ASP A 98 -3.81 16.77 14.92
CA ASP A 98 -4.71 17.41 13.94
C ASP A 98 -5.95 16.51 13.66
N PRO A 99 -7.19 17.02 13.83
CA PRO A 99 -8.40 16.22 13.63
C PRO A 99 -8.57 15.64 12.22
N GLU A 100 -8.13 16.35 11.17
CA GLU A 100 -8.18 15.84 9.80
C GLU A 100 -7.17 14.72 9.60
N ILE A 101 -5.99 14.82 10.21
CA ILE A 101 -4.97 13.75 10.16
C ILE A 101 -5.43 12.51 10.91
N GLN A 102 -6.03 12.68 12.09
CA GLN A 102 -6.63 11.57 12.82
C GLN A 102 -7.76 10.91 12.01
N ARG A 103 -8.62 11.71 11.36
CA ARG A 103 -9.66 11.19 10.46
C ARG A 103 -9.06 10.39 9.29
N ILE A 104 -8.04 10.92 8.63
CA ILE A 104 -7.35 10.24 7.52
C ILE A 104 -6.72 8.92 7.98
N LYS A 105 -6.08 8.90 9.16
CA LYS A 105 -5.48 7.69 9.74
C LYS A 105 -6.56 6.65 10.05
N ALA A 106 -7.64 7.04 10.72
CA ALA A 106 -8.75 6.15 11.05
C ALA A 106 -9.42 5.57 9.79
N GLU A 107 -9.67 6.40 8.77
CA GLU A 107 -10.20 5.94 7.48
C GLU A 107 -9.25 4.96 6.78
N ALA A 108 -7.95 5.22 6.82
CA ALA A 108 -6.94 4.34 6.24
C ALA A 108 -6.86 3.00 6.97
N GLU A 109 -6.92 3.01 8.30
CA GLU A 109 -6.93 1.81 9.14
C GLU A 109 -8.19 0.96 8.90
N ALA A 110 -9.38 1.57 8.99
CA ALA A 110 -10.65 0.88 8.73
C ALA A 110 -10.69 0.27 7.30
N LYS A 111 -10.18 1.01 6.30
CA LYS A 111 -10.06 0.49 4.94
C LYS A 111 -9.04 -0.65 4.83
N GLY A 112 -7.97 -0.58 5.59
CA GLY A 112 -6.95 -1.62 5.70
C GLY A 112 -7.53 -2.90 6.27
N GLU A 113 -8.22 -2.82 7.41
CA GLU A 113 -8.90 -3.93 8.07
C GLU A 113 -9.94 -4.57 7.16
N ALA A 114 -10.86 -3.78 6.59
CA ALA A 114 -11.90 -4.29 5.70
C ALA A 114 -11.32 -5.01 4.47
N ARG A 115 -10.21 -4.51 3.90
CA ARG A 115 -9.49 -5.18 2.81
C ARG A 115 -8.83 -6.47 3.27
N GLY A 116 -8.23 -6.46 4.46
CA GLY A 116 -7.59 -7.63 5.06
C GLY A 116 -8.60 -8.75 5.28
N GLU A 117 -9.73 -8.44 5.91
CA GLU A 117 -10.82 -9.38 6.17
C GLU A 117 -11.40 -9.95 4.87
N ALA A 118 -11.76 -9.09 3.91
CA ALA A 118 -12.30 -9.54 2.62
C ALA A 118 -11.32 -10.46 1.86
N LYS A 119 -10.01 -10.16 1.90
CA LYS A 119 -8.99 -11.00 1.27
C LYS A 119 -8.82 -12.33 2.01
N GLY A 120 -8.87 -12.30 3.34
CA GLY A 120 -8.83 -13.50 4.18
C GLY A 120 -10.01 -14.42 3.91
N GLU A 121 -11.23 -13.88 3.91
CA GLU A 121 -12.45 -14.64 3.65
C GLU A 121 -12.46 -15.23 2.23
N ALA A 122 -12.06 -14.44 1.22
CA ALA A 122 -11.98 -14.92 -0.15
C ALA A 122 -10.97 -16.07 -0.30
N ARG A 123 -9.81 -15.96 0.36
CA ARG A 123 -8.80 -17.02 0.37
C ARG A 123 -9.31 -18.28 1.08
N GLY A 124 -9.91 -18.13 2.26
CA GLY A 124 -10.47 -19.26 3.01
C GLY A 124 -11.56 -19.99 2.22
N LYS A 125 -12.45 -19.25 1.55
CA LYS A 125 -13.46 -19.85 0.66
C LYS A 125 -12.85 -20.58 -0.54
N ALA A 126 -11.74 -20.09 -1.08
CA ALA A 126 -11.05 -20.75 -2.19
C ALA A 126 -10.37 -22.04 -1.73
N GLU A 127 -9.66 -22.01 -0.59
CA GLU A 127 -9.01 -23.17 0.01
C GLU A 127 -10.04 -24.25 0.39
N ALA A 128 -11.16 -23.88 1.01
CA ALA A 128 -12.23 -24.82 1.34
C ALA A 128 -12.84 -25.51 0.10
N LYS A 129 -12.95 -24.81 -1.04
CA LYS A 129 -13.42 -25.43 -2.29
C LYS A 129 -12.42 -26.43 -2.86
N VAL A 130 -11.12 -26.16 -2.71
CA VAL A 130 -10.05 -27.08 -3.12
C VAL A 130 -10.10 -28.33 -2.27
N GLU A 131 -10.16 -28.20 -0.95
CA GLU A 131 -10.26 -29.31 0.00
C GLU A 131 -11.51 -30.17 -0.27
N ALA A 132 -12.67 -29.55 -0.42
CA ALA A 132 -13.91 -30.27 -0.76
C ALA A 132 -13.81 -31.03 -2.09
N SER A 133 -13.09 -30.49 -3.09
CA SER A 133 -12.87 -31.17 -4.37
C SER A 133 -11.87 -32.32 -4.24
N GLN A 134 -10.83 -32.18 -3.42
CA GLN A 134 -9.90 -33.25 -3.08
C GLN A 134 -10.62 -34.43 -2.40
N GLU A 135 -11.43 -34.14 -1.36
CA GLU A 135 -12.23 -35.14 -0.65
C GLU A 135 -13.22 -35.85 -1.60
N MET A 136 -13.88 -35.11 -2.48
CA MET A 136 -14.79 -35.67 -3.48
C MET A 136 -14.08 -36.67 -4.40
N ILE A 137 -12.87 -36.35 -4.88
CA ILE A 137 -12.10 -37.25 -5.74
C ILE A 137 -11.74 -38.53 -4.99
N VAL A 138 -11.30 -38.42 -3.73
CA VAL A 138 -10.99 -39.59 -2.90
C VAL A 138 -12.23 -40.47 -2.71
N GLY A 139 -13.40 -39.88 -2.43
CA GLY A 139 -14.65 -40.64 -2.32
C GLY A 139 -15.08 -41.33 -3.61
N ILE A 140 -14.84 -40.71 -4.78
CA ILE A 140 -15.08 -41.35 -6.09
C ILE A 140 -14.14 -42.55 -6.28
N VAL A 141 -12.86 -42.39 -5.93
CA VAL A 141 -11.85 -43.45 -6.03
C VAL A 141 -12.19 -44.61 -5.09
N GLU A 142 -12.54 -44.32 -3.84
CA GLU A 142 -12.94 -45.33 -2.85
C GLU A 142 -14.12 -46.18 -3.36
N ALA A 143 -15.11 -45.55 -3.98
CA ALA A 143 -16.29 -46.24 -4.49
C ALA A 143 -16.03 -47.12 -5.73
N ARG A 144 -15.08 -46.75 -6.60
CA ARG A 144 -14.85 -47.43 -7.90
C ARG A 144 -13.59 -48.28 -7.94
N PHE A 145 -12.53 -47.84 -7.24
CA PHE A 145 -11.17 -48.37 -7.31
C PHE A 145 -10.52 -48.33 -5.91
N PRO A 146 -11.02 -49.12 -4.94
CA PRO A 146 -10.62 -49.02 -3.53
C PRO A 146 -9.11 -49.21 -3.29
N GLU A 147 -8.43 -50.01 -4.11
CA GLU A 147 -6.98 -50.22 -4.05
C GLU A 147 -6.14 -48.96 -4.40
N LEU A 148 -6.78 -47.88 -4.87
CA LEU A 148 -6.12 -46.63 -5.25
C LEU A 148 -6.32 -45.48 -4.24
N VAL A 149 -7.02 -45.70 -3.13
CA VAL A 149 -7.37 -44.62 -2.18
C VAL A 149 -6.14 -43.90 -1.63
N ASP A 150 -5.14 -44.65 -1.15
CA ASP A 150 -3.90 -44.08 -0.60
C ASP A 150 -3.15 -43.24 -1.65
N LEU A 151 -3.09 -43.76 -2.88
CA LEU A 151 -2.48 -43.03 -4.00
C LEU A 151 -3.27 -41.76 -4.32
N ALA A 152 -4.61 -41.84 -4.33
CA ALA A 152 -5.46 -40.69 -4.60
C ALA A 152 -5.27 -39.59 -3.56
N GLN A 153 -5.27 -39.92 -2.27
CA GLN A 153 -5.02 -38.97 -1.17
C GLN A 153 -3.69 -38.24 -1.37
N GLU A 154 -2.59 -38.99 -1.56
CA GLU A 154 -1.26 -38.41 -1.75
C GLU A 154 -1.17 -37.48 -2.97
N ARG A 155 -1.91 -37.82 -4.04
CA ARG A 155 -1.89 -37.06 -5.30
C ARG A 155 -2.77 -35.82 -5.23
N VAL A 156 -3.99 -35.90 -4.71
CA VAL A 156 -4.90 -34.75 -4.69
C VAL A 156 -4.43 -33.67 -3.72
N GLU A 157 -3.80 -34.03 -2.60
CA GLU A 157 -3.23 -33.08 -1.62
C GLU A 157 -2.22 -32.10 -2.23
N LYS A 158 -1.48 -32.57 -3.25
CA LYS A 158 -0.46 -31.78 -3.96
C LYS A 158 -1.10 -30.79 -4.94
N ILE A 159 -2.35 -31.00 -5.35
CA ILE A 159 -3.05 -30.17 -6.32
C ILE A 159 -3.84 -29.08 -5.60
N ARG A 160 -3.42 -27.82 -5.76
CA ARG A 160 -4.08 -26.65 -5.15
C ARG A 160 -5.02 -25.90 -6.09
N GLN A 161 -5.11 -26.32 -7.35
CA GLN A 161 -5.93 -25.66 -8.37
C GLN A 161 -7.26 -26.39 -8.53
N LEU A 162 -8.35 -25.67 -8.29
CA LEU A 162 -9.70 -26.23 -8.34
C LEU A 162 -10.07 -26.75 -9.73
N GLU A 163 -9.62 -26.08 -10.79
CA GLU A 163 -9.88 -26.46 -12.17
C GLU A 163 -9.22 -27.80 -12.52
N VAL A 164 -8.00 -28.02 -12.02
CA VAL A 164 -7.23 -29.25 -12.21
C VAL A 164 -7.90 -30.40 -11.45
N LEU A 165 -8.34 -30.17 -10.21
CA LEU A 165 -9.10 -31.14 -9.43
C LEU A 165 -10.42 -31.52 -10.10
N ASN A 166 -11.17 -30.54 -10.61
CA ASN A 166 -12.42 -30.79 -11.33
C ASN A 166 -12.21 -31.59 -12.62
N LEU A 167 -11.10 -31.36 -13.33
CA LEU A 167 -10.76 -32.13 -14.52
C LEU A 167 -10.37 -33.57 -14.13
N LEU A 168 -9.55 -33.73 -13.08
CA LEU A 168 -9.17 -35.04 -12.55
C LEU A 168 -10.42 -35.83 -12.13
N ALA A 169 -11.34 -35.22 -11.39
CA ALA A 169 -12.60 -35.85 -10.98
C ALA A 169 -13.38 -36.42 -12.19
N LYS A 170 -13.52 -35.62 -13.26
CA LYS A 170 -14.19 -36.05 -14.50
C LYS A 170 -13.48 -37.25 -15.15
N GLN A 171 -12.15 -37.22 -15.21
CA GLN A 171 -11.37 -38.30 -15.83
C GLN A 171 -11.45 -39.59 -15.01
N ILE A 172 -11.41 -39.51 -13.68
CA ILE A 172 -11.56 -40.67 -12.80
C ILE A 172 -12.98 -41.27 -12.90
N VAL A 173 -14.02 -40.44 -13.03
CA VAL A 173 -15.39 -40.92 -13.27
C VAL A 173 -15.52 -41.63 -14.63
N LEU A 174 -14.78 -41.20 -15.65
CA LEU A 174 -14.82 -41.79 -16.99
C LEU A 174 -13.84 -42.97 -17.16
N ALA A 175 -12.92 -43.19 -16.21
CA ALA A 175 -11.97 -44.29 -16.29
C ALA A 175 -12.69 -45.64 -16.35
N PRO A 176 -12.39 -46.50 -17.34
CA PRO A 176 -13.03 -47.80 -17.49
C PRO A 176 -12.51 -48.85 -16.49
N ASP A 177 -11.26 -48.71 -16.03
CA ASP A 177 -10.57 -49.67 -15.19
C ASP A 177 -9.55 -49.02 -14.23
N GLU A 178 -9.04 -49.82 -13.30
CA GLU A 178 -8.07 -49.40 -12.28
C GLU A 178 -6.74 -48.92 -12.89
N ALA A 179 -6.28 -49.54 -13.98
CA ALA A 179 -5.03 -49.17 -14.63
C ALA A 179 -5.09 -47.75 -15.20
N THR A 180 -6.21 -47.41 -15.86
CA THR A 180 -6.47 -46.08 -16.42
C THR A 180 -6.64 -45.04 -15.31
N ALA A 181 -7.32 -45.39 -14.22
CA ALA A 181 -7.47 -44.50 -13.06
C ALA A 181 -6.10 -44.22 -12.38
N ARG A 182 -5.27 -45.24 -12.19
CA ARG A 182 -3.90 -45.11 -11.62
C ARG A 182 -3.02 -44.22 -12.50
N TRP A 183 -3.06 -44.39 -13.82
CA TRP A 183 -2.33 -43.53 -14.75
C TRP A 183 -2.81 -42.07 -14.72
N THR A 184 -4.13 -41.87 -14.62
CA THR A 184 -4.73 -40.53 -14.53
C THR A 184 -4.32 -39.80 -13.26
N LEU A 185 -4.39 -40.46 -12.09
CA LEU A 185 -3.90 -39.91 -10.81
C LEU A 185 -2.41 -39.53 -10.89
N GLY A 186 -1.60 -40.35 -11.58
CA GLY A 186 -0.17 -40.10 -11.77
C GLY A 186 0.14 -38.91 -12.69
N THR A 187 -0.70 -38.64 -13.68
CA THR A 187 -0.48 -37.59 -14.68
C THR A 187 -0.80 -36.19 -14.14
N PHE A 188 -1.79 -36.08 -13.25
CA PHE A 188 -2.26 -34.80 -12.70
C PHE A 188 -1.45 -34.30 -11.50
N ALA A 189 -0.55 -35.14 -10.97
CA ALA A 189 0.28 -34.84 -9.80
C ALA A 189 1.79 -34.73 -10.12
N ALA A 190 2.14 -34.57 -11.40
CA ALA A 190 3.47 -34.24 -11.91
C ALA A 190 3.56 -32.75 -12.24
#